data_AF-A0A960BC78-F1
#
_entry.id   AF-A0A960BC78-F1
#
_cell.length_a   1.000
_cell.length_b   1.000
_cell.length_c   1.000
_cell.angle_alpha   90.00
_cell.angle_beta   90.00
_cell.angle_gamma   90.00
#
_symmetry.space_group_name_H-M   'P 1'
#
loop_
_entity.id
_entity.type
_entity.pdbx_description
1 polymer ?
#
loop_
_entity_poly.entity_id
_entity_poly.type
_entity_poly.pdbx_seq_one_letter_code
_entity_poly.pdbx_strand_id
1 'polypeptide(L)'
;KHLMISTVTGSFKQFGAEAELEGDDLTNAHVSFWADTASIFTNDEKRDAHLRSPDFFDSEQFPKLTFTSTRIEGSGSNWKVTGDLTIKGVTKPVTLDVEWSGQAKDPWGNTKAGLNLSGKIDRKEWGLTWNAALETGGVLVSEEVRILCEVQLAHQG
;
A
#
# COMPACT_ATOMS: atom_id res chain seq x y z
N LYS A 1 -2.23 14.58 4.22
CA LYS A 1 -2.95 15.63 4.99
C LYS A 1 -3.74 16.53 4.04
N HIS A 2 -4.90 17.03 4.47
CA HIS A 2 -5.74 18.01 3.80
C HIS A 2 -5.68 19.34 4.56
N LEU A 3 -5.53 20.46 3.86
CA LEU A 3 -5.27 21.80 4.43
C LEU A 3 -4.05 21.82 5.38
N MET A 4 -3.17 20.83 5.30
CA MET A 4 -2.06 20.56 6.24
C MET A 4 -2.42 20.37 7.72
N ILE A 5 -3.70 20.43 8.07
CA ILE A 5 -4.18 20.35 9.46
C ILE A 5 -4.93 19.05 9.76
N SER A 6 -5.54 18.39 8.77
CA SER A 6 -6.28 17.14 8.97
C SER A 6 -5.69 15.98 8.17
N THR A 7 -5.83 14.77 8.69
CA THR A 7 -5.48 13.55 7.97
C THR A 7 -6.73 13.04 7.26
N VAL A 8 -6.63 12.84 5.94
CA VAL A 8 -7.62 12.08 5.18
C VAL A 8 -7.12 10.65 5.14
N THR A 9 -7.94 9.73 5.62
CA THR A 9 -7.68 8.29 5.55
C THR A 9 -8.50 7.70 4.41
N GLY A 10 -7.88 6.81 3.64
CA GLY A 10 -8.54 6.07 2.57
C GLY A 10 -8.04 4.64 2.50
N SER A 11 -8.78 3.80 1.80
CA SER A 11 -8.45 2.39 1.57
C SER A 11 -8.83 1.99 0.15
N PHE A 12 -8.08 1.06 -0.45
CA PHE A 12 -8.56 0.33 -1.62
C PHE A 12 -9.46 -0.83 -1.16
N LYS A 13 -10.66 -0.93 -1.72
CA LYS A 13 -11.64 -1.96 -1.35
C LYS A 13 -11.47 -3.27 -2.12
N GLN A 14 -10.76 -3.25 -3.23
CA GLN A 14 -10.45 -4.42 -4.06
C GLN A 14 -8.95 -4.53 -4.22
N PHE A 15 -8.38 -5.59 -3.64
CA PHE A 15 -6.95 -5.85 -3.63
C PHE A 15 -6.69 -7.35 -3.45
N GLY A 16 -5.46 -7.75 -3.76
CA GLY A 16 -4.93 -9.08 -3.49
C GLY A 16 -3.50 -8.99 -2.99
N ALA A 17 -3.11 -9.95 -2.16
CA ALA A 17 -1.75 -10.09 -1.66
C ALA A 17 -1.38 -11.57 -1.65
N GLU A 18 -0.18 -11.88 -2.12
CA GLU A 18 0.36 -13.23 -2.16
C GLU A 18 1.76 -13.21 -1.55
N ALA A 19 2.10 -14.27 -0.83
CA ALA A 19 3.43 -14.48 -0.30
C ALA A 19 3.81 -15.93 -0.55
N GLU A 20 4.90 -16.11 -1.29
CA GLU A 20 5.51 -17.39 -1.58
C GLU A 20 6.78 -17.51 -0.75
N LEU A 21 7.01 -18.69 -0.18
CA LEU A 21 8.19 -18.98 0.62
C LEU A 21 8.76 -20.32 0.21
N GLU A 22 10.03 -20.34 -0.16
CA GLU A 22 10.79 -21.57 -0.37
C GLU A 22 11.56 -21.92 0.91
N GLY A 23 11.15 -23.00 1.57
CA GLY A 23 11.76 -23.45 2.83
C GLY A 23 11.30 -22.67 4.05
N ASP A 24 12.16 -22.56 5.08
CA ASP A 24 11.80 -21.97 6.38
C ASP A 24 12.39 -20.55 6.59
N ASP A 25 13.23 -20.09 5.67
CA ASP A 25 13.89 -18.78 5.78
C ASP A 25 13.05 -17.68 5.11
N LEU A 26 12.37 -16.90 5.96
CA LEU A 26 11.51 -15.79 5.55
C LEU A 26 12.22 -14.71 4.70
N THR A 27 13.56 -14.65 4.72
CA THR A 27 14.30 -13.72 3.85
C THR A 27 14.25 -14.10 2.38
N ASN A 28 13.92 -15.35 2.06
CA ASN A 28 13.73 -15.86 0.70
C ASN A 28 12.27 -15.76 0.22
N ALA A 29 11.37 -15.16 1.01
CA ALA A 29 9.99 -15.00 0.58
C ALA A 29 9.86 -13.99 -0.57
N HIS A 30 8.93 -14.28 -1.48
CA HIS A 30 8.48 -13.39 -2.54
C HIS A 30 7.07 -12.92 -2.23
N VAL A 31 6.90 -11.61 -2.07
CA VAL A 31 5.61 -10.98 -1.78
C VAL A 31 5.16 -10.15 -2.96
N SER A 32 3.92 -10.34 -3.37
CA SER A 32 3.25 -9.51 -4.36
C SER A 32 1.96 -8.92 -3.80
N PHE A 33 1.63 -7.71 -4.23
CA PHE A 33 0.39 -7.04 -3.90
C PHE A 33 -0.14 -6.29 -5.12
N TRP A 34 -1.45 -6.24 -5.26
CA TRP A 34 -2.11 -5.37 -6.20
C TRP A 34 -3.39 -4.80 -5.60
N ALA A 35 -3.77 -3.60 -6.03
CA ALA A 35 -5.07 -3.02 -5.72
C ALA A 35 -5.66 -2.36 -6.96
N ASP A 36 -6.98 -2.52 -7.13
CA ASP A 36 -7.71 -1.84 -8.20
C ASP A 36 -7.87 -0.37 -7.83
N THR A 37 -7.30 0.53 -8.63
CA THR A 37 -7.25 1.96 -8.32
C THR A 37 -8.65 2.58 -8.29
N ALA A 38 -9.59 2.02 -9.06
CA ALA A 38 -11.00 2.41 -9.07
C ALA A 38 -11.73 2.10 -7.75
N SER A 39 -11.15 1.27 -6.88
CA SER A 39 -11.70 0.88 -5.59
C SER A 39 -11.28 1.81 -4.43
N ILE A 40 -10.59 2.91 -4.73
CA ILE A 40 -10.22 3.92 -3.74
C ILE A 40 -11.46 4.47 -3.04
N PHE A 41 -11.42 4.48 -1.71
CA PHE A 41 -12.51 4.93 -0.87
C PHE A 41 -11.97 5.78 0.28
N THR A 42 -12.44 7.03 0.36
CA THR A 42 -12.09 8.00 1.40
C THR A 42 -13.32 8.50 2.16
N ASN A 43 -14.45 7.80 2.02
CA ASN A 43 -15.76 8.17 2.59
C ASN A 43 -16.29 9.52 2.09
N ASP A 44 -15.96 9.90 0.85
CA ASP A 44 -16.38 11.13 0.19
C ASP A 44 -16.42 10.88 -1.33
N GLU A 45 -17.63 10.76 -1.88
CA GLU A 45 -17.82 10.35 -3.27
C GLU A 45 -17.18 11.31 -4.28
N LYS A 46 -17.17 12.62 -3.99
CA LYS A 46 -16.58 13.62 -4.87
C LYS A 46 -15.06 13.50 -4.87
N ARG A 47 -14.45 13.31 -3.70
CA ARG A 47 -13.01 13.08 -3.59
C ARG A 47 -12.62 11.76 -4.22
N ASP A 48 -13.40 10.69 -4.01
CA ASP A 48 -13.13 9.38 -4.60
C ASP A 48 -13.26 9.41 -6.13
N ALA A 49 -14.23 10.14 -6.69
CA ALA A 49 -14.31 10.40 -8.12
C ALA A 49 -13.08 11.16 -8.64
N HIS A 50 -12.63 12.19 -7.93
CA HIS A 50 -11.45 12.98 -8.32
C HIS A 50 -10.16 12.15 -8.23
N LEU A 51 -9.98 11.31 -7.21
CA LEU A 51 -8.83 10.41 -7.07
C LEU A 51 -8.73 9.40 -8.22
N ARG A 52 -9.85 8.98 -8.80
CA ARG A 52 -9.89 8.06 -9.96
C ARG A 52 -9.59 8.75 -11.30
N SER A 53 -9.69 10.08 -11.35
CA SER A 53 -9.52 10.85 -12.57
C SER A 53 -8.05 10.94 -13.03
N PRO A 54 -7.78 11.43 -14.26
CA PRO A 54 -6.44 11.63 -14.79
C PRO A 54 -5.52 12.53 -13.94
N ASP A 55 -6.08 13.40 -13.09
CA ASP A 55 -5.33 14.26 -12.18
C ASP A 55 -4.63 13.47 -11.06
N PHE A 56 -5.10 12.25 -10.79
CA PHE A 56 -4.56 11.34 -9.78
C PHE A 56 -4.27 9.97 -10.40
N PHE A 57 -4.99 8.92 -9.99
CA PHE A 57 -4.68 7.53 -10.32
C PHE A 57 -4.95 7.19 -11.79
N ASP A 58 -5.81 7.98 -12.47
CA ASP A 58 -6.19 7.73 -13.87
C ASP A 58 -6.64 6.27 -14.06
N SER A 59 -7.65 5.88 -13.28
CA SER A 59 -8.04 4.48 -13.08
C SER A 59 -8.52 3.77 -14.34
N GLU A 60 -8.93 4.52 -15.37
CA GLU A 60 -9.28 3.95 -16.67
C GLU A 60 -8.05 3.45 -17.43
N GLN A 61 -6.94 4.21 -17.39
CA GLN A 61 -5.69 3.85 -18.06
C GLN A 61 -4.79 2.97 -17.19
N PHE A 62 -4.82 3.17 -15.88
CA PHE A 62 -3.99 2.45 -14.90
C PHE A 62 -4.89 1.80 -13.85
N PRO A 63 -5.56 0.68 -14.21
CA PRO A 63 -6.56 0.05 -13.35
C PRO A 63 -5.97 -0.54 -12.07
N LYS A 64 -4.66 -0.83 -12.06
CA LYS A 64 -3.97 -1.45 -10.93
C LYS A 64 -2.76 -0.64 -10.49
N LEU A 65 -2.58 -0.58 -9.17
CA LEU A 65 -1.27 -0.35 -8.57
C LEU A 65 -0.70 -1.69 -8.12
N THR A 66 0.62 -1.87 -8.21
CA THR A 66 1.27 -3.15 -7.90
C THR A 66 2.51 -2.95 -7.05
N PHE A 67 2.81 -3.96 -6.23
CA PHE A 67 4.03 -4.03 -5.45
C PHE A 67 4.63 -5.43 -5.59
N THR A 68 5.95 -5.51 -5.74
CA THR A 68 6.69 -6.78 -5.75
C THR A 68 7.95 -6.64 -4.92
N SER A 69 8.13 -7.51 -3.92
CA SER A 69 9.30 -7.48 -3.05
C SER A 69 10.58 -7.80 -3.82
N THR A 70 11.63 -7.04 -3.53
CA THR A 70 12.99 -7.28 -4.05
C THR A 70 13.96 -7.65 -2.95
N ARG A 71 13.65 -7.34 -1.69
CA ARG A 71 14.46 -7.73 -0.53
C ARG A 71 13.61 -7.80 0.73
N ILE A 72 13.83 -8.86 1.52
CA ILE A 72 13.23 -9.05 2.83
C ILE A 72 14.36 -9.23 3.84
N GLU A 73 14.36 -8.44 4.90
CA GLU A 73 15.37 -8.54 5.95
C GLU A 73 14.75 -8.25 7.32
N GLY A 74 15.23 -8.93 8.34
CA GLY A 74 14.65 -8.79 9.67
C GLY A 74 14.92 -9.99 10.55
N SER A 75 14.34 -9.94 11.74
CA SER A 75 14.37 -11.06 12.67
C SER A 75 13.29 -10.92 13.74
N GLY A 76 12.87 -12.04 14.33
CA GLY A 76 11.82 -12.05 15.34
C GLY A 76 10.52 -11.47 14.80
N SER A 77 10.00 -10.43 15.46
CA SER A 77 8.77 -9.75 15.06
C SER A 77 8.98 -8.55 14.14
N ASN A 78 10.23 -8.13 13.88
CA ASN A 78 10.52 -6.88 13.18
C ASN A 78 11.24 -7.17 11.86
N TRP A 79 10.58 -6.77 10.78
CA TRP A 79 11.03 -7.02 9.43
C TRP A 79 10.94 -5.75 8.58
N LYS A 80 11.68 -5.74 7.48
CA LYS A 80 11.62 -4.74 6.44
C LYS A 80 11.43 -5.44 5.12
N VAL A 81 10.49 -4.94 4.33
CA VAL A 81 10.22 -5.39 2.96
C VAL A 81 10.53 -4.22 2.04
N THR A 82 11.56 -4.37 1.22
CA THR A 82 11.83 -3.46 0.11
C THR A 82 11.27 -4.07 -1.16
N GLY A 83 10.63 -3.26 -1.99
CA GLY A 83 10.09 -3.73 -3.26
C GLY A 83 9.70 -2.60 -4.19
N ASP A 84 9.39 -2.98 -5.42
CA ASP A 84 9.05 -2.08 -6.49
C ASP A 84 7.56 -1.77 -6.47
N LEU A 85 7.21 -0.53 -6.12
CA LEU A 85 5.84 -0.01 -6.15
C LEU A 85 5.59 0.70 -7.47
N THR A 86 4.60 0.21 -8.22
CA THR A 86 4.16 0.81 -9.47
C THR A 86 2.82 1.51 -9.29
N ILE A 87 2.78 2.81 -9.57
CA ILE A 87 1.57 3.64 -9.58
C ILE A 87 1.59 4.47 -10.86
N LYS A 88 0.48 4.46 -11.61
CA LYS A 88 0.32 5.22 -12.86
C LYS A 88 1.46 4.97 -13.87
N GLY A 89 1.91 3.72 -13.97
CA GLY A 89 3.00 3.30 -14.86
C GLY A 89 4.42 3.71 -14.43
N VAL A 90 4.56 4.42 -13.31
CA VAL A 90 5.87 4.77 -12.75
C VAL A 90 6.22 3.77 -11.65
N THR A 91 7.42 3.19 -11.72
CA THR A 91 7.92 2.23 -10.72
C THR A 91 9.04 2.86 -9.89
N LYS A 92 8.95 2.74 -8.57
CA LYS A 92 9.98 3.20 -7.62
C LYS A 92 10.13 2.20 -6.47
N PRO A 93 11.35 2.03 -5.93
CA PRO A 93 11.56 1.20 -4.76
C PRO A 93 10.98 1.88 -3.52
N VAL A 94 10.27 1.12 -2.70
CA VAL A 94 9.77 1.54 -1.38
C VAL A 94 10.17 0.51 -0.35
N THR A 95 10.41 0.96 0.88
CA THR A 95 10.65 0.07 2.02
C THR A 95 9.53 0.24 3.04
N LEU A 96 8.92 -0.88 3.42
CA LEU A 96 7.88 -0.96 4.43
C LEU A 96 8.42 -1.66 5.66
N ASP A 97 8.13 -1.10 6.83
CA ASP A 97 8.32 -1.78 8.11
C ASP A 97 7.21 -2.80 8.29
N VAL A 98 7.57 -4.01 8.70
CA VAL A 98 6.66 -5.14 8.87
C VAL A 98 6.76 -5.65 10.30
N GLU A 99 5.62 -5.69 10.98
CA GLU A 99 5.46 -6.34 12.27
C GLU A 99 4.81 -7.70 12.06
N TRP A 100 5.55 -8.76 12.38
CA TRP A 100 5.05 -10.13 12.31
C TRP A 100 4.23 -10.45 13.56
N SER A 101 2.94 -10.69 13.37
CA SER A 101 1.98 -10.98 14.45
C SER A 101 1.90 -12.47 14.78
N GLY A 102 2.56 -13.34 14.00
CA GLY A 102 2.59 -14.78 14.21
C GLY A 102 1.70 -15.58 13.26
N GLN A 103 1.67 -16.89 13.50
CA GLN A 103 0.81 -17.85 12.80
C GLN A 103 -0.13 -18.54 13.79
N ALA A 104 -1.33 -18.86 13.33
CA ALA A 104 -2.32 -19.62 14.10
C ALA A 104 -3.15 -20.51 13.18
N LYS A 105 -3.70 -21.60 13.72
CA LYS A 105 -4.77 -22.35 13.04
C LYS A 105 -6.12 -21.71 13.34
N ASP A 106 -6.93 -21.54 12.30
CA ASP A 106 -8.33 -21.14 12.47
C ASP A 106 -9.18 -22.33 12.95
N PRO A 107 -10.45 -22.11 13.37
CA PRO A 107 -11.34 -23.17 13.84
C PRO A 107 -11.64 -24.28 12.80
N TRP A 108 -11.31 -24.06 11.54
CA TRP A 108 -11.51 -24.99 10.43
C TRP A 108 -10.21 -25.74 10.06
N GLY A 109 -9.12 -25.47 10.77
CA GLY A 109 -7.84 -26.15 10.62
C GLY A 109 -6.87 -25.49 9.62
N ASN A 110 -7.23 -24.36 9.01
CA ASN A 110 -6.34 -23.67 8.08
C ASN A 110 -5.28 -22.86 8.83
N THR A 111 -4.03 -22.90 8.37
CA THR A 111 -2.97 -22.04 8.89
C THR A 111 -3.14 -20.62 8.36
N LYS A 112 -3.13 -19.64 9.26
CA LYS A 112 -3.16 -18.21 8.98
C LYS A 112 -1.89 -17.55 9.47
N ALA A 113 -1.40 -16.56 8.74
CA ALA A 113 -0.30 -15.67 9.13
C ALA A 113 -0.79 -14.23 9.23
N GLY A 114 -0.47 -13.54 10.32
CA GLY A 114 -0.83 -12.13 10.52
C GLY A 114 0.39 -11.22 10.43
N LEU A 115 0.24 -10.09 9.72
CA LEU A 115 1.29 -9.07 9.59
C LEU A 115 0.68 -7.68 9.50
N ASN A 116 1.35 -6.72 10.13
CA ASN A 116 1.08 -5.30 9.96
C ASN A 116 2.23 -4.66 9.18
N LEU A 117 1.92 -3.80 8.23
CA LEU A 117 2.91 -3.06 7.46
C LEU A 117 2.66 -1.56 7.60
N SER A 118 3.75 -0.81 7.65
CA SER A 118 3.71 0.64 7.62
C SER A 118 4.84 1.21 6.78
N GLY A 119 4.60 2.40 6.22
CA GLY A 119 5.61 3.08 5.43
C GLY A 119 5.17 4.48 5.03
N LYS A 120 6.05 5.17 4.32
CA LYS A 120 5.81 6.52 3.81
C LYS A 120 6.37 6.66 2.42
N ILE A 121 5.64 7.37 1.57
CA ILE A 121 6.07 7.72 0.22
C ILE A 121 5.81 9.20 -0.05
N ASP A 122 6.55 9.81 -0.97
CA ASP A 122 6.19 11.08 -1.60
C ASP A 122 5.46 10.80 -2.90
N ARG A 123 4.17 11.15 -2.96
CA ARG A 123 3.32 10.89 -4.14
C ARG A 123 3.85 11.50 -5.44
N LYS A 124 4.66 12.57 -5.35
CA LYS A 124 5.23 13.23 -6.53
C LYS A 124 6.24 12.35 -7.27
N GLU A 125 6.87 11.39 -6.58
CA GLU A 125 7.81 10.46 -7.22
C GLU A 125 7.14 9.55 -8.26
N TRP A 126 5.81 9.39 -8.18
CA TRP A 126 4.97 8.67 -9.15
C TRP A 126 4.18 9.62 -10.08
N GLY A 127 4.54 10.90 -10.13
CA GLY A 127 3.88 11.89 -11.00
C GLY A 127 2.48 12.31 -10.54
N LEU A 128 2.06 11.95 -9.32
CA LEU A 128 0.82 12.43 -8.71
C LEU A 128 1.06 13.83 -8.14
N THR A 129 1.10 14.85 -9.00
CA THR A 129 1.52 16.21 -8.63
C THR A 129 0.38 17.19 -8.40
N TRP A 130 -0.88 16.80 -8.62
CA TRP A 130 -2.02 17.71 -8.47
C TRP A 130 -2.01 18.38 -7.09
N ASN A 131 -2.26 19.69 -7.07
CA ASN A 131 -2.44 20.44 -5.84
C ASN A 131 -3.20 21.74 -6.09
N ALA A 132 -3.75 22.31 -5.03
CA ALA A 132 -4.32 23.66 -5.04
C ALA A 132 -3.56 24.54 -4.05
N ALA A 133 -3.24 25.77 -4.46
CA ALA A 133 -2.66 26.76 -3.56
C ALA A 133 -3.71 27.25 -2.55
N LEU A 134 -3.30 27.47 -1.30
CA LEU A 134 -4.17 28.02 -0.26
C LEU A 134 -3.95 29.53 -0.14
N GLU A 135 -5.02 30.28 0.14
CA GLU A 135 -4.94 31.74 0.39
C GLU A 135 -4.01 32.06 1.57
N THR A 136 -3.91 31.14 2.54
CA THR A 136 -3.03 31.26 3.72
C THR A 136 -1.57 30.88 3.45
N GLY A 137 -1.21 30.58 2.19
CA GLY A 137 0.07 30.02 1.83
C GLY A 137 0.14 28.50 2.03
N GLY A 138 1.01 27.85 1.27
CA GLY A 138 1.13 26.39 1.23
C GLY A 138 0.17 25.73 0.24
N VAL A 139 -0.03 24.42 0.41
CA VAL A 139 -0.77 23.59 -0.54
C VAL A 139 -1.86 22.76 0.13
N LEU A 140 -2.94 22.49 -0.61
CA LEU A 140 -4.13 21.79 -0.13
C LEU A 140 -3.84 20.35 0.30
N VAL A 141 -2.99 19.64 -0.44
CA VAL A 141 -2.72 18.21 -0.25
C VAL A 141 -1.24 17.98 -0.01
N SER A 142 -0.92 17.32 1.12
CA SER A 142 0.44 16.87 1.47
C SER A 142 1.07 16.01 0.38
N GLU A 143 2.39 16.07 0.32
CA GLU A 143 3.23 15.24 -0.55
C GLU A 143 3.45 13.86 0.08
N GLU A 144 3.73 13.83 1.40
CA GLU A 144 3.82 12.57 2.18
C GLU A 144 2.45 11.87 2.22
N VAL A 145 2.46 10.60 1.81
CA VAL A 145 1.38 9.62 2.01
C VAL A 145 1.90 8.53 2.93
N ARG A 146 1.11 8.19 3.95
CA ARG A 146 1.42 7.07 4.86
C ARG A 146 0.71 5.82 4.35
N ILE A 147 1.45 4.73 4.30
CA ILE A 147 0.96 3.40 3.97
C ILE A 147 0.73 2.66 5.28
N LEU A 148 -0.43 2.03 5.40
CA LEU A 148 -0.79 1.15 6.51
C LEU A 148 -1.52 -0.05 5.92
N CYS A 149 -1.08 -1.25 6.29
CA CYS A 149 -1.72 -2.49 5.87
C CYS A 149 -1.82 -3.43 7.07
N GLU A 150 -2.99 -4.02 7.28
CA GLU A 150 -3.22 -5.10 8.24
C GLU A 150 -3.66 -6.31 7.41
N VAL A 151 -2.83 -7.36 7.38
CA VAL A 151 -3.01 -8.47 6.45
C VAL A 151 -3.05 -9.79 7.22
N GLN A 152 -4.03 -10.62 6.87
CA GLN A 152 -4.06 -12.02 7.26
C GLN A 152 -4.01 -12.89 6.00
N LEU A 153 -2.93 -13.66 5.86
CA LEU A 153 -2.75 -14.60 4.76
C LEU A 153 -3.19 -15.99 5.20
N ALA A 154 -3.79 -16.74 4.28
CA ALA A 154 -4.09 -18.15 4.47
C ALA A 154 -3.06 -18.98 3.71
N HIS A 155 -2.48 -19.99 4.36
CA HIS A 155 -1.61 -20.93 3.68
C HIS A 155 -2.38 -21.67 2.57
N GLN A 156 -1.86 -21.62 1.36
CA GLN A 156 -2.33 -22.44 0.23
C GLN A 156 -1.32 -23.57 0.06
N GLY A 157 -1.82 -24.81 -0.02
CA GLY A 157 -1.01 -26.03 -0.01
C GLY A 157 -0.31 -26.32 -1.32
#